data_AF-R1EEF1-F1
#
_entry.id   AF-R1EEF1-F1
#
_cell.length_a   1.000
_cell.length_b   1.000
_cell.length_c   1.000
_cell.angle_alpha   90.00
_cell.angle_beta   90.00
_cell.angle_gamma   90.00
#
_symmetry.space_group_name_H-M   'P 1'
#
loop_
_entity.id
_entity.type
_entity.pdbx_description
1 polymer ?
#
loop_
_entity_poly.entity_id
_entity_poly.type
_entity_poly.pdbx_seq_one_letter_code
_entity_poly.pdbx_strand_id
1 'polypeptide(L)'
;MLSRIACRATLRSAQRFSTAKPPATANARTFATKLPTRPRPRPRLPPPSSRAGRRHGSTVEGAKILFKRHPISMTVVSAIILFGFGVLLYAPYVYHYYIVGAFHNFPEPVAKKLRRALYYSQENSLDPKLAIKYYRETLAAADEEGMDPFSDEVLGVKFQLASFFEKLQNHQRAIDILEIVRRDCLRWFDEFGDKHWNDGKRTRVLGKTIGISVKLGDLYSNPYIKDTEKAEEKLVWAVETVLREKMRREKEGVKEGEGDWITDQEMGASMEGKFYSIRLGCFPTSSFRIGYMERKAQR
;
A
#
# COMPACT_ATOMS: atom_id res chain seq x y z
N MET A 1 -23.34 36.32 43.32
CA MET A 1 -24.62 35.62 43.56
C MET A 1 -24.55 34.29 42.81
N LEU A 2 -24.17 33.20 43.48
CA LEU A 2 -25.03 32.07 43.93
C LEU A 2 -25.66 31.31 42.73
N SER A 3 -25.65 29.97 42.58
CA SER A 3 -25.35 28.81 43.43
C SER A 3 -25.41 27.55 42.51
N ARG A 4 -24.41 26.66 42.43
CA ARG A 4 -24.29 25.31 43.08
C ARG A 4 -25.55 24.40 43.08
N ILE A 5 -25.34 23.13 42.68
CA ILE A 5 -25.70 21.80 43.28
C ILE A 5 -25.45 20.74 42.16
N ALA A 6 -24.55 19.74 42.19
CA ALA A 6 -24.12 18.68 43.13
C ALA A 6 -24.86 17.31 43.01
N CYS A 7 -24.16 16.32 42.42
CA CYS A 7 -23.89 14.91 42.83
C CYS A 7 -24.99 13.92 43.33
N ARG A 8 -24.97 12.69 42.76
CA ARG A 8 -25.05 11.31 43.37
C ARG A 8 -25.42 10.30 42.24
N ALA A 9 -24.71 9.22 41.87
CA ALA A 9 -24.04 8.08 42.51
C ALA A 9 -24.93 6.86 42.85
N THR A 10 -24.43 5.65 42.47
CA THR A 10 -24.75 4.26 42.90
C THR A 10 -25.87 3.49 42.14
N LEU A 11 -25.89 2.15 41.94
CA LEU A 11 -25.01 0.98 42.12
C LEU A 11 -25.73 -0.28 41.53
N ARG A 12 -24.97 -1.31 41.12
CA ARG A 12 -25.29 -2.79 41.06
C ARG A 12 -26.33 -3.22 40.00
N SER A 13 -26.23 -4.36 39.31
CA SER A 13 -25.84 -5.76 39.66
C SER A 13 -25.42 -6.51 38.37
N ALA A 14 -24.26 -7.17 38.26
CA ALA A 14 -23.92 -8.51 38.75
C ALA A 14 -24.90 -9.64 38.37
N GLN A 15 -24.57 -10.43 37.33
CA GLN A 15 -24.97 -11.84 37.23
C GLN A 15 -23.78 -12.67 36.73
N ARG A 16 -23.50 -13.74 37.48
CA ARG A 16 -22.34 -14.65 37.41
C ARG A 16 -22.91 -16.08 37.38
N PHE A 17 -22.25 -16.94 36.59
CA PHE A 17 -22.15 -18.41 36.71
C PHE A 17 -23.39 -19.31 36.65
N SER A 18 -23.29 -20.40 35.86
CA SER A 18 -23.27 -21.81 36.34
C SER A 18 -23.47 -22.76 35.14
N THR A 19 -22.47 -23.50 34.62
CA THR A 19 -22.05 -24.87 35.00
C THR A 19 -23.16 -25.79 35.54
N ALA A 20 -23.60 -26.77 34.74
CA ALA A 20 -24.25 -27.97 35.28
C ALA A 20 -24.07 -29.18 34.36
N LYS A 21 -23.58 -30.27 34.98
CA LYS A 21 -23.61 -31.69 34.56
C LYS A 21 -24.16 -32.44 35.79
N PRO A 22 -24.45 -33.75 35.71
CA PRO A 22 -25.55 -34.49 35.09
C PRO A 22 -26.64 -34.85 36.12
N PRO A 23 -27.55 -35.82 35.82
CA PRO A 23 -27.55 -37.00 36.70
C PRO A 23 -27.69 -38.34 35.97
N ALA A 24 -27.19 -39.37 36.66
CA ALA A 24 -27.34 -40.78 36.35
C ALA A 24 -28.68 -41.32 36.85
N THR A 25 -29.29 -42.24 36.08
CA THR A 25 -30.28 -43.18 36.59
C THR A 25 -30.09 -44.54 35.92
N ALA A 26 -30.23 -45.57 36.74
CA ALA A 26 -29.88 -46.95 36.47
C ALA A 26 -31.05 -47.79 35.92
N ASN A 27 -30.67 -49.00 35.49
CA ASN A 27 -31.43 -50.27 35.51
C ASN A 27 -32.06 -50.80 34.21
N ALA A 28 -31.31 -51.77 33.66
CA ALA A 28 -31.68 -53.16 33.41
C ALA A 28 -32.89 -53.49 32.50
N ARG A 29 -32.62 -54.25 31.43
CA ARG A 29 -33.15 -55.62 31.24
C ARG A 29 -32.42 -56.35 30.11
N THR A 30 -31.89 -57.50 30.53
CA THR A 30 -31.51 -58.71 29.79
C THR A 30 -32.31 -59.02 28.53
N PHE A 31 -31.62 -59.30 27.43
CA PHE A 31 -31.97 -60.40 26.53
C PHE A 31 -30.69 -61.15 26.12
N ALA A 32 -30.65 -62.41 26.54
CA ALA A 32 -29.63 -63.38 26.17
C ALA A 32 -30.07 -64.08 24.88
N THR A 33 -29.19 -64.10 23.89
CA THR A 33 -29.23 -65.09 22.81
C THR A 33 -27.82 -65.61 22.60
N LYS A 34 -27.64 -66.88 23.00
CA LYS A 34 -26.45 -67.69 22.78
C LYS A 34 -26.28 -67.95 21.29
N LEU A 35 -25.07 -67.77 20.76
CA LEU A 35 -24.66 -68.34 19.47
C LEU A 35 -23.32 -69.08 19.64
N PRO A 36 -23.17 -70.27 19.00
CA PRO A 36 -22.18 -71.26 19.38
C PRO A 36 -20.79 -71.03 18.80
N THR A 37 -19.83 -71.44 19.62
CA THR A 37 -18.40 -71.61 19.36
C THR A 37 -18.14 -72.55 18.19
N ARG A 38 -17.41 -72.07 17.16
CA ARG A 38 -16.74 -72.93 16.17
C ARG A 38 -15.24 -72.62 16.20
N PRO A 39 -14.36 -73.60 16.44
CA PRO A 39 -12.92 -73.38 16.44
C PRO A 39 -12.42 -73.23 15.00
N ARG A 40 -11.91 -72.06 14.64
CA ARG A 40 -11.13 -71.87 13.41
C ARG A 40 -9.65 -72.27 13.68
N PRO A 41 -9.02 -73.06 12.80
CA PRO A 41 -7.62 -73.41 12.91
C PRO A 41 -6.73 -72.18 12.72
N ARG A 42 -5.72 -72.03 13.59
CA ARG A 42 -4.71 -70.97 13.57
C ARG A 42 -3.92 -71.00 12.25
N PRO A 43 -3.93 -69.93 11.43
CA PRO A 43 -2.86 -69.70 10.47
C PRO A 43 -1.60 -69.32 11.26
N ARG A 44 -0.49 -69.99 10.95
CA ARG A 44 0.84 -69.74 11.54
C ARG A 44 1.17 -68.26 11.48
N LEU A 45 1.57 -67.70 12.61
CA LEU A 45 2.25 -66.41 12.65
C LEU A 45 3.46 -66.46 11.70
N PRO A 46 3.67 -65.44 10.85
CA PRO A 46 4.96 -65.23 10.20
C PRO A 46 6.03 -64.95 11.27
N PRO A 47 7.32 -65.22 11.01
CA PRO A 47 8.39 -64.91 11.96
C PRO A 47 8.34 -63.42 12.33
N PRO A 48 8.75 -63.04 13.56
CA PRO A 48 8.87 -61.64 13.91
C PRO A 48 9.97 -61.05 13.04
N SER A 49 9.61 -60.37 11.94
CA SER A 49 10.50 -59.43 11.31
C SER A 49 10.70 -58.32 12.33
N SER A 50 11.82 -58.45 13.03
CA SER A 50 12.58 -57.42 13.71
C SER A 50 11.92 -56.05 13.60
N ARG A 51 11.29 -55.67 14.72
CA ARG A 51 11.35 -54.35 15.33
C ARG A 51 11.86 -53.29 14.38
N ALA A 52 10.95 -52.38 14.04
CA ALA A 52 11.21 -50.97 13.84
C ALA A 52 12.40 -50.51 14.69
N GLY A 53 13.59 -50.61 14.11
CA GLY A 53 14.79 -49.99 14.62
C GLY A 53 14.71 -48.54 14.21
N ARG A 54 14.04 -47.72 15.03
CA ARG A 54 14.38 -46.29 15.14
C ARG A 54 15.86 -46.22 15.52
N ARG A 55 16.75 -46.33 14.54
CA ARG A 55 18.13 -45.88 14.68
C ARG A 55 18.13 -44.44 14.23
N HIS A 56 18.34 -43.54 15.19
CA HIS A 56 18.91 -42.23 14.93
C HIS A 56 20.32 -42.43 14.36
N GLY A 57 20.42 -42.89 13.12
CA GLY A 57 21.61 -42.69 12.32
C GLY A 57 21.70 -41.19 12.07
N SER A 58 22.83 -40.57 12.38
CA SER A 58 23.02 -39.15 12.15
C SER A 58 22.63 -38.84 10.70
N THR A 59 21.86 -37.79 10.49
CA THR A 59 21.43 -37.33 9.15
C THR A 59 22.62 -37.21 8.18
N VAL A 60 23.82 -37.06 8.72
CA VAL A 60 25.12 -37.03 8.05
C VAL A 60 25.58 -38.40 7.51
N GLU A 61 25.40 -39.50 8.25
CA GLU A 61 25.82 -40.84 7.79
C GLU A 61 24.93 -41.37 6.66
N GLY A 62 23.62 -41.13 6.76
CA GLY A 62 22.68 -41.47 5.69
C GLY A 62 22.95 -40.67 4.40
N ALA A 63 23.30 -39.39 4.53
CA ALA A 63 23.66 -38.55 3.39
C ALA A 63 24.93 -39.04 2.68
N LYS A 64 25.95 -39.49 3.42
CA LYS A 64 27.20 -40.04 2.85
C LYS A 64 26.98 -41.34 2.07
N ILE A 65 26.10 -42.21 2.57
CA ILE A 65 25.76 -43.47 1.89
C ILE A 65 24.96 -43.20 0.60
N LEU A 66 24.07 -42.20 0.63
CA LEU A 66 23.26 -41.80 -0.53
C LEU A 66 24.10 -41.07 -1.60
N PHE A 67 25.09 -40.27 -1.20
CA PHE A 67 26.03 -39.58 -2.08
C PHE A 67 26.87 -40.53 -2.95
N LYS A 68 27.25 -41.69 -2.40
CA LYS A 68 28.02 -42.70 -3.13
C LYS A 68 27.19 -43.46 -4.17
N ARG A 69 25.87 -43.54 -3.99
CA ARG A 69 24.98 -44.36 -4.83
C ARG A 69 24.39 -43.60 -6.02
N HIS A 70 24.10 -42.31 -5.86
CA HIS A 70 23.57 -41.45 -6.93
C HIS A 70 24.22 -40.04 -6.91
N PRO A 71 25.43 -39.88 -7.48
CA PRO A 71 26.20 -38.62 -7.38
C PRO A 71 25.53 -37.43 -8.09
N ILE A 72 24.79 -37.69 -9.18
CA ILE A 72 24.13 -36.64 -9.98
C ILE A 72 22.86 -36.12 -9.27
N SER A 73 22.07 -36.98 -8.63
CA SER A 73 20.85 -36.55 -7.93
C SER A 73 21.17 -35.70 -6.70
N MET A 74 22.22 -36.03 -5.96
CA MET A 74 22.59 -35.32 -4.72
C MET A 74 23.16 -33.92 -4.97
N THR A 75 23.89 -33.72 -6.07
CA THR A 75 24.38 -32.39 -6.47
C THR A 75 23.21 -31.49 -6.89
N VAL A 76 22.23 -32.02 -7.64
CA VAL A 76 20.99 -31.29 -7.99
C VAL A 76 20.20 -30.90 -6.74
N VAL A 77 20.01 -31.83 -5.79
CA VAL A 77 19.32 -31.53 -4.52
C VAL A 77 20.06 -30.45 -3.72
N SER A 78 21.39 -30.53 -3.63
CA SER A 78 22.18 -29.51 -2.93
C SER A 78 22.09 -28.12 -3.60
N ALA A 79 22.05 -28.07 -4.93
CA ALA A 79 21.90 -26.83 -5.69
C ALA A 79 20.53 -26.19 -5.47
N ILE A 80 19.45 -26.99 -5.44
CA ILE A 80 18.09 -26.50 -5.15
C ILE A 80 17.99 -25.96 -3.71
N ILE A 81 18.64 -26.62 -2.75
CA ILE A 81 18.65 -26.16 -1.35
C ILE A 81 19.43 -24.85 -1.22
N LEU A 82 20.59 -24.72 -1.87
CA LEU A 82 21.37 -23.49 -1.87
C LEU A 82 20.63 -22.34 -2.56
N PHE A 83 19.95 -22.61 -3.68
CA PHE A 83 19.10 -21.64 -4.36
C PHE A 83 17.92 -21.22 -3.48
N GLY A 84 17.25 -22.18 -2.84
CA GLY A 84 16.17 -21.91 -1.88
C GLY A 84 16.63 -21.06 -0.70
N PHE A 85 17.81 -21.35 -0.15
CA PHE A 85 18.42 -20.56 0.93
C PHE A 85 18.81 -19.15 0.46
N GLY A 86 19.34 -19.01 -0.75
CA GLY A 86 19.61 -17.73 -1.38
C GLY A 86 18.34 -16.89 -1.56
N VAL A 87 17.25 -17.48 -2.08
CA VAL A 87 15.95 -16.80 -2.21
C VAL A 87 15.37 -16.44 -0.83
N LEU A 88 15.51 -17.32 0.17
CA LEU A 88 15.04 -17.08 1.53
C LEU A 88 15.76 -15.91 2.21
N LEU A 89 17.07 -15.74 1.98
CA LEU A 89 17.83 -14.59 2.48
C LEU A 89 17.60 -13.32 1.64
N TYR A 90 17.39 -13.49 0.33
CA TYR A 90 17.16 -12.37 -0.59
C TYR A 90 15.77 -11.74 -0.42
N ALA A 91 14.72 -12.52 -0.13
CA ALA A 91 13.36 -12.00 0.02
C ALA A 91 13.22 -10.95 1.15
N PRO A 92 13.74 -11.16 2.38
CA PRO A 92 13.77 -10.13 3.42
C PRO A 92 14.60 -8.90 3.05
N TYR A 93 15.73 -9.11 2.37
CA TYR A 93 16.60 -8.01 1.92
C TYR A 93 15.87 -7.10 0.92
N VAL A 94 15.21 -7.70 -0.08
CA VAL A 94 14.38 -6.98 -1.05
C VAL A 94 13.18 -6.32 -0.35
N TYR A 95 12.54 -7.00 0.58
CA TYR A 95 11.39 -6.46 1.32
C TYR A 95 11.77 -5.19 2.11
N HIS A 96 12.89 -5.22 2.84
CA HIS A 96 13.39 -4.08 3.59
C HIS A 96 13.79 -2.93 2.65
N TYR A 97 14.50 -3.22 1.56
CA TYR A 97 14.95 -2.19 0.62
C TYR A 97 13.80 -1.50 -0.13
N TYR A 98 12.83 -2.27 -0.66
CA TYR A 98 11.74 -1.72 -1.47
C TYR A 98 10.59 -1.10 -0.66
N ILE A 99 10.21 -1.69 0.48
CA ILE A 99 9.03 -1.23 1.25
C ILE A 99 9.40 -0.16 2.27
N VAL A 100 10.59 -0.20 2.89
CA VAL A 100 11.03 0.90 3.75
C VAL A 100 11.41 2.12 2.89
N GLY A 101 12.05 1.91 1.74
CA GLY A 101 12.43 2.98 0.82
C GLY A 101 11.27 3.84 0.31
N ALA A 102 10.07 3.29 0.10
CA ALA A 102 8.92 4.07 -0.39
C ALA A 102 8.04 4.68 0.73
N PHE A 103 8.14 4.19 1.97
CA PHE A 103 7.23 4.56 3.06
C PHE A 103 7.93 5.18 4.30
N HIS A 104 9.26 5.30 4.32
CA HIS A 104 9.99 5.87 5.47
C HIS A 104 9.75 7.37 5.68
N ASN A 105 9.35 8.11 4.64
CA ASN A 105 8.97 9.52 4.78
C ASN A 105 7.65 9.70 5.56
N PHE A 106 6.85 8.63 5.67
CA PHE A 106 5.61 8.64 6.42
C PHE A 106 5.85 8.10 7.84
N PRO A 107 5.32 8.76 8.88
CA PRO A 107 5.32 8.18 10.22
C PRO A 107 4.53 6.86 10.20
N GLU A 108 4.93 5.91 11.06
CA GLU A 108 4.36 4.56 11.14
C GLU A 108 2.81 4.51 11.11
N PRO A 109 2.06 5.36 11.85
CA PRO A 109 0.60 5.34 11.82
C PRO A 109 -0.01 5.69 10.45
N VAL A 110 0.61 6.62 9.72
CA VAL A 110 0.16 7.05 8.39
C VAL A 110 0.52 5.99 7.35
N ALA A 111 1.75 5.48 7.39
CA ALA A 111 2.23 4.46 6.47
C ALA A 111 1.35 3.20 6.49
N LYS A 112 0.93 2.74 7.68
CA LYS A 112 0.08 1.56 7.83
C LYS A 112 -1.31 1.75 7.19
N LYS A 113 -1.92 2.92 7.37
CA LYS A 113 -3.22 3.29 6.78
C LYS A 113 -3.11 3.43 5.25
N LEU A 114 -2.04 4.06 4.77
CA LEU A 114 -1.78 4.23 3.34
C LEU A 114 -1.56 2.88 2.63
N ARG A 115 -0.78 1.96 3.21
CA ARG A 115 -0.59 0.61 2.67
C ARG A 115 -1.93 -0.13 2.47
N ARG A 116 -2.86 0.03 3.40
CA ARG A 116 -4.22 -0.53 3.26
C ARG A 116 -4.98 0.15 2.13
N ALA A 117 -4.96 1.48 2.07
CA ALA A 117 -5.62 2.24 1.00
C ALA A 117 -5.13 1.80 -0.38
N LEU A 118 -3.81 1.66 -0.54
CA LEU A 118 -3.16 1.17 -1.76
C LEU A 118 -3.61 -0.24 -2.13
N TYR A 119 -3.60 -1.16 -1.16
CA TYR A 119 -4.03 -2.54 -1.34
C TYR A 119 -5.45 -2.63 -1.88
N TYR A 120 -6.37 -1.79 -1.41
CA TYR A 120 -7.75 -1.76 -1.91
C TYR A 120 -7.91 -0.98 -3.23
N SER A 121 -6.90 -0.25 -3.70
CA SER A 121 -6.96 0.60 -4.91
C SER A 121 -6.44 -0.05 -6.19
N GLN A 122 -5.56 -1.06 -6.08
CA GLN A 122 -5.00 -1.80 -7.20
C GLN A 122 -5.89 -3.02 -7.50
N GLU A 123 -6.67 -2.92 -8.58
CA GLU A 123 -7.18 -4.08 -9.36
C GLU A 123 -8.10 -5.07 -8.59
N ASN A 124 -9.42 -4.81 -8.60
CA ASN A 124 -10.48 -5.80 -8.32
C ASN A 124 -10.76 -6.14 -6.84
N SER A 125 -10.73 -5.14 -5.94
CA SER A 125 -11.19 -5.32 -4.57
C SER A 125 -12.68 -4.98 -4.40
N LEU A 126 -13.35 -5.74 -3.55
CA LEU A 126 -14.80 -5.91 -3.42
C LEU A 126 -15.61 -4.62 -3.11
N ASP A 127 -14.97 -3.47 -2.81
CA ASP A 127 -15.64 -2.20 -2.52
C ASP A 127 -14.76 -0.94 -2.72
N PRO A 128 -15.01 -0.08 -3.74
CA PRO A 128 -14.28 1.20 -3.90
C PRO A 128 -14.48 2.15 -2.72
N LYS A 129 -15.58 1.98 -1.97
CA LYS A 129 -15.91 2.76 -0.77
C LYS A 129 -14.91 2.52 0.35
N LEU A 130 -14.40 1.29 0.48
CA LEU A 130 -13.44 0.94 1.54
C LEU A 130 -12.08 1.60 1.29
N ALA A 131 -11.63 1.67 0.04
CA ALA A 131 -10.41 2.39 -0.33
C ALA A 131 -10.51 3.88 0.05
N ILE A 132 -11.63 4.53 -0.29
CA ILE A 132 -11.87 5.94 0.06
C ILE A 132 -11.82 6.15 1.58
N LYS A 133 -12.39 5.22 2.36
CA LYS A 133 -12.33 5.27 3.83
C LYS A 133 -10.88 5.29 4.31
N TYR A 134 -10.03 4.37 3.83
CA TYR A 134 -8.63 4.33 4.25
C TYR A 134 -7.82 5.53 3.77
N TYR A 135 -8.11 6.10 2.59
CA TYR A 135 -7.49 7.36 2.18
C TYR A 135 -7.85 8.52 3.12
N ARG A 136 -9.12 8.63 3.52
CA ARG A 136 -9.56 9.64 4.50
C ARG A 136 -8.90 9.44 5.86
N GLU A 137 -8.81 8.19 6.33
CA GLU A 137 -8.12 7.86 7.58
C GLU A 137 -6.62 8.19 7.50
N THR A 138 -6.01 8.04 6.32
CA THR A 138 -4.59 8.38 6.08
C THR A 138 -4.37 9.89 6.18
N LEU A 139 -5.24 10.69 5.55
CA LEU A 139 -5.17 12.15 5.64
C LEU A 139 -5.44 12.65 7.07
N ALA A 140 -6.42 12.08 7.76
CA ALA A 140 -6.68 12.42 9.16
C ALA A 140 -5.49 12.07 10.07
N ALA A 141 -4.84 10.92 9.84
CA ALA A 141 -3.63 10.56 10.56
C ALA A 141 -2.47 11.51 10.26
N ALA A 142 -2.37 12.00 9.02
CA ALA A 142 -1.35 12.98 8.64
C ALA A 142 -1.52 14.30 9.40
N ASP A 143 -2.77 14.74 9.54
CA ASP A 143 -3.12 15.94 10.31
C ASP A 143 -2.86 15.74 11.81
N GLU A 144 -3.20 14.56 12.37
CA GLU A 144 -2.94 14.21 13.78
C GLU A 144 -1.44 14.18 14.12
N GLU A 145 -0.62 13.66 13.21
CA GLU A 145 0.85 13.62 13.36
C GLU A 145 1.51 14.98 13.03
N GLY A 146 0.74 15.98 12.60
CA GLY A 146 1.24 17.32 12.29
C GLY A 146 2.13 17.37 11.05
N MET A 147 1.94 16.48 10.07
CA MET A 147 2.67 16.56 8.80
C MET A 147 2.23 17.81 8.01
N ASP A 148 3.19 18.46 7.35
CA ASP A 148 2.91 19.63 6.51
C ASP A 148 1.93 19.25 5.37
N PRO A 149 0.75 19.90 5.26
CA PRO A 149 -0.23 19.61 4.21
C PRO A 149 0.31 19.79 2.78
N PHE A 150 1.39 20.57 2.63
CA PHE A 150 2.03 20.87 1.36
C PHE A 150 3.32 20.07 1.12
N SER A 151 3.61 19.09 1.98
CA SER A 151 4.72 18.16 1.79
C SER A 151 4.53 17.27 0.54
N ASP A 152 5.62 16.65 0.08
CA ASP A 152 5.60 15.74 -1.08
C ASP A 152 4.75 14.49 -0.80
N GLU A 153 4.79 14.03 0.44
CA GLU A 153 4.08 12.87 0.97
C GLU A 153 2.57 13.12 0.98
N VAL A 154 2.11 14.18 1.66
CA VAL A 154 0.68 14.45 1.84
C VAL A 154 0.03 14.82 0.50
N LEU A 155 0.67 15.66 -0.30
CA LEU A 155 0.19 15.97 -1.64
C LEU A 155 0.18 14.72 -2.53
N GLY A 156 1.21 13.87 -2.43
CA GLY A 156 1.26 12.58 -3.11
C GLY A 156 0.04 11.69 -2.82
N VAL A 157 -0.37 11.59 -1.55
CA VAL A 157 -1.58 10.85 -1.15
C VAL A 157 -2.84 11.45 -1.79
N LYS A 158 -2.98 12.79 -1.82
CA LYS A 158 -4.13 13.47 -2.44
C LYS A 158 -4.17 13.23 -3.95
N PHE A 159 -3.03 13.26 -4.63
CA PHE A 159 -2.92 12.96 -6.06
C PHE A 159 -3.25 11.51 -6.38
N GLN A 160 -2.80 10.60 -5.54
CA GLN A 160 -3.13 9.19 -5.67
C GLN A 160 -4.63 8.94 -5.48
N LEU A 161 -5.29 9.65 -4.56
CA LEU A 161 -6.74 9.61 -4.39
C LEU A 161 -7.46 10.14 -5.65
N ALA A 162 -7.00 11.24 -6.24
CA ALA A 162 -7.56 11.75 -7.49
C ALA A 162 -7.40 10.74 -8.65
N SER A 163 -6.20 10.17 -8.81
CA SER A 163 -5.93 9.12 -9.80
C SER A 163 -6.79 7.87 -9.57
N PHE A 164 -7.08 7.52 -8.32
CA PHE A 164 -8.00 6.44 -8.01
C PHE A 164 -9.43 6.73 -8.49
N PHE A 165 -9.92 7.97 -8.34
CA PHE A 165 -11.23 8.36 -8.89
C PHE A 165 -11.27 8.37 -10.42
N GLU A 166 -10.17 8.71 -11.09
CA GLU A 166 -10.04 8.59 -12.55
C GLU A 166 -10.17 7.13 -13.01
N LYS A 167 -9.54 6.19 -12.31
CA LYS A 167 -9.68 4.75 -12.60
C LYS A 167 -11.12 4.25 -12.43
N LEU A 168 -11.87 4.83 -11.50
CA LEU A 168 -13.29 4.56 -11.31
C LEU A 168 -14.21 5.27 -12.32
N GLN A 169 -13.65 5.93 -13.34
CA GLN A 169 -14.37 6.76 -14.32
C GLN A 169 -15.19 7.89 -13.69
N ASN A 170 -14.90 8.25 -12.43
CA ASN A 170 -15.57 9.32 -11.72
C ASN A 170 -14.73 10.60 -11.80
N HIS A 171 -14.71 11.19 -12.98
CA HIS A 171 -13.88 12.36 -13.28
C HIS A 171 -14.28 13.60 -12.47
N GLN A 172 -15.58 13.76 -12.15
CA GLN A 172 -16.06 14.90 -11.35
C GLN A 172 -15.39 14.94 -9.97
N ARG A 173 -15.37 13.81 -9.23
CA ARG A 173 -14.72 13.77 -7.92
C ARG A 173 -13.20 13.93 -8.00
N ALA A 174 -12.58 13.48 -9.08
CA ALA A 174 -11.15 13.70 -9.29
C ALA A 174 -10.84 15.20 -9.48
N ILE A 175 -11.67 15.89 -10.26
CA ILE A 175 -11.59 17.35 -10.47
C ILE A 175 -11.78 18.08 -9.15
N ASP A 176 -12.83 17.78 -8.38
CA ASP A 176 -13.11 18.44 -7.11
C ASP A 176 -11.89 18.39 -6.16
N ILE A 177 -11.27 17.21 -6.05
CA ILE A 177 -10.08 17.01 -5.21
C ILE A 177 -8.91 17.85 -5.72
N LEU A 178 -8.63 17.81 -7.02
CA LEU A 178 -7.52 18.57 -7.60
C LEU A 178 -7.76 20.09 -7.54
N GLU A 179 -8.99 20.55 -7.68
CA GLU A 179 -9.36 21.96 -7.49
C GLU A 179 -9.14 22.42 -6.05
N ILE A 180 -9.55 21.62 -5.07
CA ILE A 180 -9.31 21.92 -3.65
C ILE A 180 -7.82 22.03 -3.39
N VAL A 181 -7.03 21.04 -3.85
CA VAL A 181 -5.58 21.04 -3.66
C VAL A 181 -4.93 22.23 -4.35
N ARG A 182 -5.32 22.55 -5.59
CA ARG A 182 -4.82 23.73 -6.31
C ARG A 182 -5.12 25.01 -5.54
N ARG A 183 -6.35 25.18 -5.07
CA ARG A 183 -6.80 26.35 -4.32
C ARG A 183 -6.01 26.52 -3.02
N ASP A 184 -5.79 25.42 -2.30
CA ASP A 184 -5.00 25.44 -1.06
C ASP A 184 -3.54 25.81 -1.33
N CYS A 185 -2.92 25.27 -2.38
CA CYS A 185 -1.55 25.61 -2.76
C CYS A 185 -1.41 27.08 -3.17
N LEU A 186 -2.39 27.62 -3.91
CA LEU A 186 -2.41 29.04 -4.29
C LEU A 186 -2.56 29.94 -3.07
N ARG A 187 -3.50 29.63 -2.18
CA ARG A 187 -3.66 30.37 -0.92
C ARG A 187 -2.38 30.37 -0.10
N TRP A 188 -1.73 29.21 0.03
CA TRP A 188 -0.46 29.13 0.73
C TRP A 188 0.64 29.96 0.06
N PHE A 189 0.68 29.95 -1.27
CA PHE A 189 1.64 30.74 -2.05
C PHE A 189 1.42 32.25 -1.84
N ASP A 190 0.17 32.70 -1.84
CA ASP A 190 -0.17 34.11 -1.63
C ASP A 190 0.15 34.57 -0.19
N GLU A 191 -0.06 33.71 0.81
CA GLU A 191 0.16 34.04 2.23
C GLU A 191 1.63 33.93 2.67
N PHE A 192 2.37 32.95 2.15
CA PHE A 192 3.71 32.58 2.64
C PHE A 192 4.80 32.58 1.57
N GLY A 193 4.45 32.81 0.30
CA GLY A 193 5.40 32.75 -0.82
C GLY A 193 6.58 33.69 -0.66
N ASP A 194 6.38 34.87 -0.06
CA ASP A 194 7.45 35.86 0.11
C ASP A 194 8.39 35.57 1.28
N LYS A 195 8.04 34.65 2.17
CA LYS A 195 8.87 34.27 3.33
C LYS A 195 9.75 33.06 3.04
N HIS A 196 9.36 32.21 2.08
CA HIS A 196 10.04 30.94 1.77
C HIS A 196 10.92 30.98 0.51
N TRP A 197 11.58 32.11 0.25
CA TRP A 197 12.55 32.22 -0.85
C TRP A 197 13.78 31.33 -0.64
N ASN A 198 14.25 31.20 0.60
CA ASN A 198 15.49 30.51 0.92
C ASN A 198 15.34 29.00 1.11
N ASP A 199 14.11 28.49 1.23
CA ASP A 199 13.85 27.08 1.57
C ASP A 199 13.54 26.22 0.34
N GLY A 200 13.42 26.81 -0.86
CA GLY A 200 12.96 26.14 -2.07
C GLY A 200 11.50 25.64 -2.02
N LYS A 201 10.83 25.74 -0.86
CA LYS A 201 9.44 25.33 -0.66
C LYS A 201 8.48 26.07 -1.59
N ARG A 202 8.69 27.39 -1.77
CA ARG A 202 7.92 28.22 -2.71
C ARG A 202 7.93 27.61 -4.11
N THR A 203 9.12 27.35 -4.63
CA THR A 203 9.38 26.76 -5.94
C THR A 203 8.72 25.39 -6.09
N ARG A 204 8.85 24.55 -5.05
CA ARG A 204 8.27 23.21 -5.04
C ARG A 204 6.74 23.24 -5.10
N VAL A 205 6.10 24.05 -4.25
CA VAL A 205 4.63 24.17 -4.23
C VAL A 205 4.11 24.80 -5.51
N LEU A 206 4.80 25.81 -6.04
CA LEU A 206 4.44 26.42 -7.32
C LEU A 206 4.54 25.40 -8.46
N GLY A 207 5.64 24.65 -8.54
CA GLY A 207 5.82 23.60 -9.55
C GLY A 207 4.74 22.52 -9.49
N LYS A 208 4.33 22.10 -8.28
CA LYS A 208 3.18 21.18 -8.13
C LYS A 208 1.88 21.80 -8.58
N THR A 209 1.63 23.07 -8.26
CA THR A 209 0.40 23.80 -8.63
C THR A 209 0.24 23.93 -10.14
N ILE A 210 1.35 24.20 -10.84
CA ILE A 210 1.41 24.21 -12.30
C ILE A 210 0.98 22.85 -12.85
N GLY A 211 1.57 21.77 -12.35
CA GLY A 211 1.22 20.43 -12.80
C GLY A 211 -0.21 19.98 -12.48
N ILE A 212 -0.76 20.39 -11.33
CA ILE A 212 -2.20 20.21 -11.04
C ILE A 212 -3.05 20.94 -12.08
N SER A 213 -2.66 22.15 -12.47
CA SER A 213 -3.39 22.97 -13.45
C SER A 213 -3.36 22.32 -14.84
N VAL A 214 -2.22 21.75 -15.23
CA VAL A 214 -2.10 20.94 -16.46
C VAL A 214 -3.01 19.72 -16.41
N LYS A 215 -3.02 18.99 -15.29
CA LYS A 215 -3.88 17.82 -15.13
C LYS A 215 -5.37 18.17 -15.12
N LEU A 216 -5.76 19.29 -14.51
CA LEU A 216 -7.13 19.79 -14.57
C LEU A 216 -7.53 20.12 -16.01
N GLY A 217 -6.63 20.71 -16.81
CA GLY A 217 -6.85 20.94 -18.23
C GLY A 217 -7.21 19.66 -19.00
N ASP A 218 -6.44 18.59 -18.80
CA ASP A 218 -6.69 17.26 -19.37
C ASP A 218 -8.06 16.70 -18.91
N LEU A 219 -8.37 16.79 -17.61
CA LEU A 219 -9.62 16.30 -17.06
C LEU A 219 -10.86 17.06 -17.56
N TYR A 220 -10.77 18.38 -17.74
CA TYR A 220 -11.86 19.20 -18.28
C TYR A 220 -12.07 18.97 -19.79
N SER A 221 -10.99 18.72 -20.53
CA SER A 221 -11.01 18.40 -21.96
C SER A 221 -11.60 17.00 -22.25
N ASN A 222 -11.63 16.12 -21.24
CA ASN A 222 -12.14 14.76 -21.37
C ASN A 222 -13.57 14.73 -21.94
N PRO A 223 -13.89 13.85 -22.91
CA PRO A 223 -15.21 13.72 -23.54
C PRO A 223 -16.40 13.54 -22.60
N TYR A 224 -16.20 13.17 -21.33
CA TYR A 224 -17.29 13.07 -20.36
C TYR A 224 -17.74 14.42 -19.76
N ILE A 225 -16.86 15.41 -19.71
CA ILE A 225 -17.13 16.72 -19.09
C ILE A 225 -17.29 17.80 -20.17
N LYS A 226 -16.38 17.83 -21.16
CA LYS A 226 -16.40 18.76 -22.30
C LYS A 226 -16.48 20.24 -21.90
N ASP A 227 -15.73 20.63 -20.88
CA ASP A 227 -15.63 22.04 -20.46
C ASP A 227 -14.31 22.64 -20.98
N THR A 228 -14.30 22.94 -22.27
CA THR A 228 -13.09 23.41 -22.97
C THR A 228 -12.65 24.79 -22.48
N GLU A 229 -13.59 25.64 -22.06
CA GLU A 229 -13.29 26.97 -21.53
C GLU A 229 -12.48 26.89 -20.24
N LYS A 230 -12.91 26.08 -19.28
CA LYS A 230 -12.14 25.86 -18.05
C LYS A 230 -10.82 25.14 -18.32
N ALA A 231 -10.80 24.20 -19.26
CA ALA A 231 -9.58 23.51 -19.64
C ALA A 231 -8.52 24.50 -20.14
N GLU A 232 -8.90 25.39 -21.05
CA GLU A 232 -8.04 26.44 -21.59
C GLU A 232 -7.59 27.39 -20.47
N GLU A 233 -8.50 27.86 -19.62
CA GLU A 233 -8.16 28.73 -18.48
C GLU A 233 -7.07 28.12 -17.58
N LYS A 234 -7.17 26.81 -17.26
CA LYS A 234 -6.17 26.16 -16.39
C LYS A 234 -4.83 25.96 -17.09
N LEU A 235 -4.84 25.66 -18.39
CA LEU A 235 -3.62 25.47 -19.19
C LEU A 235 -2.90 26.79 -19.45
N VAL A 236 -3.63 27.84 -19.81
CA VAL A 236 -3.10 29.19 -20.01
C VAL A 236 -2.44 29.67 -18.72
N TRP A 237 -3.13 29.57 -17.58
CA TRP A 237 -2.56 29.95 -16.28
C TRP A 237 -1.26 29.19 -15.96
N ALA A 238 -1.20 27.89 -16.28
CA ALA A 238 -0.02 27.07 -16.04
C ALA A 238 1.18 27.57 -16.86
N VAL A 239 0.99 27.79 -18.17
CA VAL A 239 2.06 28.25 -19.08
C VAL A 239 2.49 29.68 -18.74
N GLU A 240 1.55 30.59 -18.51
CA GLU A 240 1.84 31.96 -18.11
C GLU A 240 2.65 32.03 -16.82
N THR A 241 2.30 31.19 -15.83
CA THR A 241 3.00 31.16 -14.55
C THR A 241 4.42 30.61 -14.70
N VAL A 242 4.61 29.60 -15.54
CA VAL A 242 5.94 29.06 -15.86
C VAL A 242 6.81 30.12 -16.54
N LEU A 243 6.27 30.78 -17.56
CA LEU A 243 7.01 31.81 -18.30
C LEU A 243 7.34 33.01 -17.41
N ARG A 244 6.38 33.46 -16.60
CA ARG A 244 6.59 34.55 -15.64
C ARG A 244 7.69 34.22 -14.64
N GLU A 245 7.72 32.99 -14.12
CA GLU A 245 8.75 32.57 -13.17
C GLU A 245 10.12 32.41 -13.85
N LYS A 246 10.16 31.92 -15.10
CA LYS A 246 11.38 31.85 -15.90
C LYS A 246 11.96 33.24 -16.17
N MET A 247 11.14 34.18 -16.63
CA MET A 247 11.53 35.57 -16.85
C MET A 247 12.03 36.24 -15.58
N ARG A 248 11.40 35.95 -14.43
CA ARG A 248 11.86 36.47 -13.13
C ARG A 248 13.24 35.93 -12.79
N ARG A 249 13.49 34.63 -12.93
CA ARG A 249 14.81 34.01 -12.69
C ARG A 249 15.88 34.52 -13.66
N GLU A 250 15.53 34.82 -14.91
CA GLU A 250 16.45 35.44 -15.88
C GLU A 250 16.80 36.88 -15.50
N LYS A 251 15.83 37.67 -15.01
CA LYS A 251 16.02 39.08 -14.67
C LYS A 251 16.67 39.31 -13.31
N GLU A 252 16.20 38.61 -12.28
CA GLU A 252 16.64 38.78 -10.88
C GLU A 252 17.75 37.79 -10.49
N GLY A 253 18.01 36.78 -11.31
CA GLY A 253 18.83 35.64 -10.94
C GLY A 253 18.09 34.63 -10.06
N VAL A 254 18.69 33.46 -9.89
CA VAL A 254 18.23 32.43 -8.95
C VAL A 254 18.64 32.87 -7.54
N LYS A 255 17.67 33.04 -6.65
CA LYS A 255 17.94 33.41 -5.25
C LYS A 255 18.51 32.21 -4.49
N GLU A 256 19.27 32.47 -3.42
CA GLU A 256 19.89 31.41 -2.62
C GLU A 256 18.83 30.46 -2.06
N GLY A 257 19.03 29.15 -2.23
CA GLY A 257 18.12 28.12 -1.71
C GLY A 257 16.85 27.86 -2.54
N GLU A 258 16.64 28.58 -3.64
CA GLU A 258 15.42 28.48 -4.45
C GLU A 258 15.30 27.16 -5.24
N GLY A 259 16.40 26.40 -5.34
CA GLY A 259 16.48 25.10 -5.99
C GLY A 259 16.29 25.15 -7.52
N ASP A 260 16.30 23.96 -8.13
CA ASP A 260 16.13 23.82 -9.58
C ASP A 260 14.69 24.12 -10.03
N TRP A 261 14.54 24.76 -11.19
CA TRP A 261 13.24 25.04 -11.77
C TRP A 261 12.79 23.91 -12.71
N ILE A 262 11.57 24.00 -13.23
CA ILE A 262 11.10 23.07 -14.26
C ILE A 262 11.87 23.38 -15.55
N THR A 263 12.56 22.39 -16.09
CA THR A 263 13.24 22.50 -17.38
C THR A 263 12.22 22.48 -18.53
N ASP A 264 12.58 23.01 -19.70
CA ASP A 264 11.69 23.05 -20.86
C ASP A 264 11.25 21.62 -21.30
N GLN A 265 12.14 20.63 -21.11
CA GLN A 265 11.82 19.21 -21.36
C GLN A 265 10.83 18.65 -20.34
N GLU A 266 11.04 18.93 -19.05
CA GLU A 266 10.12 18.50 -17.99
C GLU A 266 8.74 19.16 -18.13
N MET A 267 8.70 20.42 -18.57
CA MET A 267 7.47 21.15 -18.88
C MET A 267 6.71 20.45 -20.02
N GLY A 268 7.39 20.20 -21.14
CA GLY A 268 6.79 19.50 -22.28
C GLY A 268 6.27 18.12 -21.88
N ALA A 269 7.07 17.35 -21.13
CA ALA A 269 6.67 16.03 -20.65
C ALA A 269 5.48 16.08 -19.66
N SER A 270 5.35 17.16 -18.88
CA SER A 270 4.20 17.38 -18.00
C SER A 270 2.92 17.66 -18.79
N MET A 271 3.02 18.41 -19.89
CA MET A 271 1.90 18.71 -20.81
C MET A 271 1.46 17.50 -21.62
N GLU A 272 2.33 16.52 -21.86
CA GLU A 272 1.97 15.21 -22.44
C GLU A 272 1.17 14.31 -21.48
N GLY A 273 0.78 14.79 -20.30
CA GLY A 273 -0.03 14.04 -19.33
C GLY A 273 0.75 13.06 -18.45
N LYS A 274 2.10 13.08 -18.47
CA LYS A 274 2.95 12.22 -17.63
C LYS A 274 3.28 12.82 -16.26
N PHE A 275 2.54 13.84 -15.82
CA PHE A 275 2.85 14.64 -14.63
C PHE A 275 3.10 13.81 -13.35
N TYR A 276 2.32 12.75 -13.11
CA TYR A 276 2.48 11.89 -11.92
C TYR A 276 3.83 11.16 -11.87
N SER A 277 4.52 11.00 -13.00
CA SER A 277 5.78 10.28 -13.09
C SER A 277 7.00 11.19 -12.97
N ILE A 278 6.86 12.51 -13.17
CA ILE A 278 8.00 13.40 -13.44
C ILE A 278 8.51 14.10 -12.17
N ARG A 279 7.64 14.42 -11.20
CA ARG A 279 8.06 15.19 -10.01
C ARG A 279 7.51 14.68 -8.67
N LEU A 280 6.66 13.66 -8.69
CA LEU A 280 6.27 12.94 -7.48
C LEU A 280 7.14 11.69 -7.40
N GLY A 281 8.35 11.81 -6.85
CA GLY A 281 9.20 10.67 -6.48
C GLY A 281 8.56 9.71 -5.45
N CYS A 282 7.29 9.88 -5.13
CA CYS A 282 6.51 9.02 -4.26
C CYS A 282 5.58 8.14 -5.10
N PHE A 283 5.97 6.87 -5.18
CA PHE A 283 5.26 5.71 -5.74
C PHE A 283 5.39 5.47 -7.24
N PRO A 284 6.01 4.35 -7.65
CA PRO A 284 5.81 3.81 -8.98
C PRO A 284 4.34 3.40 -9.08
N THR A 285 3.50 4.27 -9.65
CA THR A 285 2.17 3.87 -10.06
C THR A 285 2.35 2.79 -11.12
N SER A 286 1.73 1.63 -10.88
CA SER A 286 1.80 0.44 -11.72
C SER A 286 1.37 0.64 -13.17
N SER A 287 0.81 1.81 -13.53
CA SER A 287 0.52 2.20 -14.92
C SER A 287 1.75 2.23 -15.82
N PHE A 288 2.96 2.42 -15.28
CA PHE A 288 4.19 2.33 -16.09
C PHE A 288 4.62 0.89 -16.40
N ARG A 289 4.00 -0.13 -15.79
CA ARG A 289 4.36 -1.55 -16.02
C ARG A 289 3.50 -2.25 -17.07
N ILE A 290 2.33 -1.71 -17.41
CA ILE A 290 1.48 -2.30 -18.47
C ILE A 290 2.03 -1.91 -19.86
N GLY A 291 2.39 -0.63 -20.08
CA GLY A 291 2.93 -0.17 -21.37
C GLY A 291 4.37 -0.60 -21.72
N TYR A 292 5.11 -1.21 -20.78
CA TYR A 292 6.49 -1.67 -21.00
C TYR A 292 6.61 -3.20 -21.18
N MET A 293 5.62 -3.97 -20.69
CA MET A 293 5.55 -5.41 -20.96
C MET A 293 4.96 -5.71 -22.34
N GLU A 294 4.02 -4.89 -22.82
CA GLU A 294 3.37 -5.10 -24.12
C GLU A 294 4.30 -4.81 -25.31
N ARG A 295 5.27 -3.89 -25.14
CA ARG A 295 6.27 -3.56 -26.16
C ARG A 295 7.44 -4.55 -26.27
N LYS A 296 7.61 -5.44 -25.28
CA LYS A 296 8.61 -6.53 -25.31
C LYS A 296 8.04 -7.88 -25.74
N ALA A 297 6.71 -8.00 -25.87
CA ALA A 297 6.06 -9.18 -26.43
C ALA A 297 5.93 -9.12 -27.97
N GLN A 298 6.26 -7.99 -28.60
CA GLN A 298 6.21 -7.78 -30.05
C GLN A 298 7.59 -7.56 -30.69
N ARG A 299 8.69 -7.89 -30.00
CA ARG A 299 10.03 -7.98 -30.60
C ARG A 299 10.64 -9.34 -30.35
#